data_AF-K1RH47-F1
#
_entry.id   AF-K1RH47-F1
#
_cell.length_a   1.000
_cell.length_b   1.000
_cell.length_c   1.000
_cell.angle_alpha   90.00
_cell.angle_beta   90.00
_cell.angle_gamma   90.00
#
_symmetry.space_group_name_H-M   'P 1'
#
loop_
_entity.id
_entity.type
_entity.pdbx_description
1 polymer ?
#
loop_
_entity_poly.entity_id
_entity_poly.type
_entity_poly.pdbx_seq_one_letter_code
_entity_poly.pdbx_strand_id
1 'polypeptide(L)'
;FDTIYAEGQRRYMESLSSYARQFLGQMEKPDVDSIEGLSPAISIDQKSTNRNPRSTVGTVTEIYDYFRLLYARIGIPHCPKCGREINKQTVDQMVDVIMALPERTKIQVLAPVVRGRKGEHVKLFEQAKKSGFVRVIADGSMYELTDDIKLDKNKKHNIEIVVDRLSVRDGIQKRLTDSIETALKLAEGLMTVDVIDGETLNFSQSFSCPDCGISIDEVEPRSFSFNNPFGACPD
;
A
#
# COMPACT_ATOMS: atom_id res chain seq x y z
N PHE A 1 -50.76 -0.33 -14.88
CA PHE A 1 -49.48 -0.45 -14.15
C PHE A 1 -49.03 0.92 -13.64
N ASP A 2 -49.15 1.96 -14.47
CA ASP A 2 -48.71 3.32 -14.14
C ASP A 2 -49.46 3.97 -12.98
N THR A 3 -50.75 3.70 -12.79
CA THR A 3 -51.56 4.28 -11.69
C THR A 3 -51.08 3.85 -10.30
N ILE A 4 -50.83 2.54 -10.10
CA ILE A 4 -50.33 1.99 -8.84
C ILE A 4 -48.88 2.45 -8.59
N TYR A 5 -48.07 2.48 -9.64
CA TYR A 5 -46.70 2.99 -9.57
C TYR A 5 -46.63 4.49 -9.23
N ALA A 6 -47.43 5.32 -9.90
CA ALA A 6 -47.51 6.76 -9.69
C ALA A 6 -48.00 7.08 -8.26
N GLU A 7 -49.03 6.37 -7.79
CA GLU A 7 -49.53 6.53 -6.42
C GLU A 7 -48.49 6.07 -5.38
N GLY A 8 -47.77 4.98 -5.65
CA GLY A 8 -46.68 4.50 -4.80
C GLY A 8 -45.49 5.47 -4.75
N GLN A 9 -45.08 6.03 -5.89
CA GLN A 9 -44.01 7.01 -5.99
C GLN A 9 -44.38 8.33 -5.29
N ARG A 10 -45.64 8.78 -5.45
CA ARG A 10 -46.19 9.96 -4.75
C ARG A 10 -46.15 9.79 -3.24
N ARG A 11 -46.64 8.67 -2.71
CA ARG A 11 -46.61 8.36 -1.26
C ARG A 11 -45.19 8.27 -0.71
N TYR A 12 -44.26 7.71 -1.47
CA TYR A 12 -42.84 7.70 -1.09
C TYR A 12 -42.28 9.12 -0.99
N MET A 13 -42.54 9.99 -1.97
CA MET A 13 -42.11 11.39 -1.90
C MET A 13 -42.73 12.17 -0.74
N GLU A 14 -43.98 11.87 -0.39
CA GLU A 14 -44.66 12.45 0.78
C GLU A 14 -44.05 12.01 2.11
N SER A 15 -43.36 10.86 2.15
CA SER A 15 -42.62 10.40 3.32
C SER A 15 -41.27 11.11 3.51
N LEU A 16 -40.74 11.76 2.46
CA LEU A 16 -39.47 12.50 2.53
C LEU A 16 -39.60 13.80 3.33
N SER A 17 -38.46 14.33 3.79
CA SER A 17 -38.42 15.58 4.55
C SER A 17 -39.00 16.76 3.74
N SER A 18 -39.52 17.76 4.44
CA SER A 18 -40.06 18.99 3.81
C SER A 18 -39.06 19.68 2.89
N TYR A 19 -37.76 19.58 3.21
CA TYR A 19 -36.66 20.09 2.39
C TYR A 19 -36.48 19.28 1.09
N ALA A 20 -36.47 17.95 1.15
CA ALA A 20 -36.33 17.11 -0.05
C ALA A 20 -37.49 17.31 -1.04
N ARG A 21 -38.71 17.57 -0.55
CA ARG A 21 -39.88 17.86 -1.38
C ARG A 21 -39.77 19.15 -2.19
N GLN A 22 -38.98 20.13 -1.73
CA GLN A 22 -38.78 21.38 -2.47
C GLN A 22 -38.01 21.16 -3.80
N PHE A 23 -37.17 20.12 -3.87
CA PHE A 23 -36.34 19.84 -5.05
C PHE A 23 -36.94 18.83 -6.03
N LEU A 24 -37.83 17.94 -5.56
CA LEU A 24 -38.34 16.83 -6.36
C LEU A 24 -39.60 17.17 -7.18
N GLY A 25 -40.15 18.38 -7.03
CA GLY A 25 -41.36 18.82 -7.72
C GLY A 25 -42.63 18.11 -7.23
N GLN A 26 -43.80 18.68 -7.50
CA GLN A 26 -45.07 17.99 -7.26
C GLN A 26 -45.32 17.02 -8.41
N MET A 27 -45.39 15.72 -8.13
CA MET A 27 -45.87 14.74 -9.11
C MET A 27 -47.38 14.90 -9.31
N GLU A 28 -47.84 14.77 -10.56
CA GLU A 28 -49.27 14.74 -10.87
C GLU A 28 -49.95 13.56 -10.15
N LYS A 29 -51.12 13.83 -9.57
CA LYS A 29 -51.93 12.79 -8.96
C LYS A 29 -52.49 11.88 -10.07
N PRO A 30 -52.40 10.55 -9.93
CA PRO A 30 -53.04 9.65 -10.87
C PRO A 30 -54.56 9.79 -10.81
N ASP A 31 -55.22 9.52 -11.93
CA ASP A 31 -56.67 9.63 -12.10
C ASP A 31 -57.40 8.46 -11.42
N VAL A 32 -57.60 8.57 -10.10
CA VAL A 32 -58.30 7.59 -9.26
C VAL A 32 -59.07 8.26 -8.13
N ASP A 33 -60.22 7.70 -7.77
CA ASP A 33 -61.08 8.23 -6.69
C ASP A 33 -60.52 7.92 -5.29
N SER A 34 -60.10 6.68 -5.05
CA SER A 34 -59.47 6.26 -3.79
C SER A 34 -58.67 4.98 -3.99
N ILE A 35 -57.51 4.90 -3.31
CA ILE A 35 -56.71 3.68 -3.17
C ILE A 35 -56.27 3.58 -1.71
N GLU A 36 -56.63 2.50 -1.04
CA GLU A 36 -56.23 2.20 0.34
C GLU A 36 -55.42 0.90 0.40
N GLY A 37 -54.67 0.69 1.47
CA GLY A 37 -53.86 -0.53 1.66
C GLY A 37 -52.64 -0.67 0.74
N LEU A 38 -52.22 0.40 0.06
CA LEU A 38 -51.06 0.36 -0.83
C LEU A 38 -49.76 0.27 -0.03
N SER A 39 -49.02 -0.82 -0.20
CA SER A 39 -47.67 -0.99 0.34
C SER A 39 -46.66 -0.10 -0.40
N PRO A 40 -45.46 0.17 0.17
CA PRO A 40 -44.38 0.83 -0.56
C PRO A 40 -44.13 0.13 -1.90
N ALA A 41 -44.24 0.89 -3.00
CA ALA A 41 -44.15 0.33 -4.34
C ALA A 41 -42.74 0.51 -4.91
N ILE A 42 -42.22 -0.54 -5.56
CA ILE A 42 -41.00 -0.50 -6.37
C ILE A 42 -41.39 -0.92 -7.78
N SER A 43 -41.01 -0.12 -8.78
CA SER A 43 -41.17 -0.52 -10.18
C SER A 43 -39.92 -1.21 -10.68
N ILE A 44 -40.11 -2.36 -11.32
CA ILE A 44 -39.07 -3.12 -12.01
C ILE A 44 -39.50 -3.16 -13.48
N ASP A 45 -38.83 -2.35 -14.30
CA ASP A 45 -39.12 -2.21 -15.73
C ASP A 45 -37.82 -2.39 -16.52
N GLN A 46 -37.93 -2.91 -17.75
CA GLN A 46 -36.79 -3.09 -18.66
C GLN A 46 -36.53 -1.81 -19.47
N LYS A 47 -36.40 -0.67 -18.80
CA LYS A 47 -35.95 0.56 -19.46
C LYS A 47 -34.47 0.43 -19.81
N SER A 48 -34.12 0.80 -21.04
CA SER A 48 -32.74 0.78 -21.52
C SER A 48 -31.84 1.55 -20.56
N THR A 49 -30.98 0.83 -19.84
CA THR A 49 -30.00 1.43 -18.94
C THR A 49 -29.04 2.29 -19.73
N ASN A 50 -28.74 3.47 -19.21
CA ASN A 50 -27.77 4.41 -19.78
C ASN A 50 -26.44 3.68 -20.04
N ARG A 51 -25.88 3.79 -21.25
CA ARG A 51 -24.62 3.11 -21.64
C ARG A 51 -23.42 3.84 -21.02
N ASN A 52 -23.15 3.59 -19.74
CA ASN A 52 -21.95 4.05 -19.08
C ASN A 52 -20.86 2.97 -19.16
N PRO A 53 -19.72 3.20 -19.85
CA PRO A 53 -18.65 2.20 -19.97
C PRO A 53 -18.03 1.81 -18.62
N ARG A 54 -18.24 2.61 -17.58
CA ARG A 54 -17.77 2.40 -16.21
C ARG A 54 -18.77 1.67 -15.30
N SER A 55 -19.92 1.29 -15.85
CA SER A 55 -20.93 0.51 -15.13
C SER A 55 -20.88 -0.95 -15.57
N THR A 56 -20.65 -1.85 -14.62
CA THR A 56 -20.62 -3.29 -14.83
C THR A 56 -21.70 -3.96 -13.97
N VAL A 57 -21.96 -5.25 -14.20
CA VAL A 57 -22.85 -6.04 -13.34
C VAL A 57 -22.39 -5.96 -11.88
N GLY A 58 -21.08 -5.99 -11.63
CA GLY A 58 -20.51 -5.91 -10.28
C GLY A 58 -20.76 -4.56 -9.59
N THR A 59 -20.76 -3.45 -10.33
CA THR A 59 -21.07 -2.13 -9.74
C THR A 59 -22.57 -1.93 -9.54
N VAL A 60 -23.42 -2.47 -10.43
CA VAL A 60 -24.89 -2.35 -10.31
C VAL A 60 -25.43 -3.18 -9.15
N THR A 61 -24.82 -4.35 -8.90
CA THR A 61 -25.22 -5.25 -7.81
C THR A 61 -24.50 -4.97 -6.50
N GLU A 62 -23.63 -3.96 -6.45
CA GLU A 62 -22.73 -3.64 -5.32
C GLU A 62 -21.76 -4.75 -4.91
N ILE A 63 -21.80 -5.92 -5.55
CA ILE A 63 -20.88 -7.05 -5.30
C ILE A 63 -19.42 -6.61 -5.44
N TYR A 64 -19.13 -5.73 -6.41
CA TYR A 64 -17.79 -5.21 -6.59
C TYR A 64 -17.32 -4.37 -5.40
N ASP A 65 -18.20 -3.65 -4.71
CA ASP A 65 -17.85 -2.88 -3.51
C ASP A 65 -17.49 -3.79 -2.33
N TYR A 66 -18.16 -4.94 -2.20
CA TYR A 66 -17.75 -5.97 -1.25
C TYR A 66 -16.41 -6.59 -1.61
N PHE A 67 -16.14 -6.86 -2.88
CA PHE A 67 -14.81 -7.34 -3.30
C PHE A 67 -13.72 -6.31 -3.00
N ARG A 68 -13.96 -5.03 -3.24
CA ARG A 68 -13.00 -3.97 -2.89
C ARG A 68 -12.68 -3.97 -1.39
N LEU A 69 -13.69 -4.14 -0.53
CA LEU A 69 -13.48 -4.28 0.91
C LEU A 69 -12.72 -5.55 1.26
N LEU A 70 -13.09 -6.69 0.67
CA LEU A 70 -12.45 -7.98 0.89
C LEU A 70 -10.94 -7.93 0.56
N TYR A 71 -10.61 -7.52 -0.67
CA TYR A 71 -9.23 -7.43 -1.13
C TYR A 71 -8.42 -6.39 -0.35
N ALA A 72 -9.04 -5.29 0.09
CA ALA A 72 -8.33 -4.31 0.91
C ALA A 72 -8.03 -4.77 2.33
N ARG A 73 -8.90 -5.61 2.92
CA ARG A 73 -8.77 -6.01 4.33
C ARG A 73 -7.93 -7.27 4.53
N ILE A 74 -8.05 -8.24 3.63
CA ILE A 74 -7.38 -9.54 3.78
C ILE A 74 -6.54 -9.92 2.55
N GLY A 75 -6.48 -9.05 1.55
CA GLY A 75 -5.61 -9.28 0.39
C GLY A 75 -4.15 -9.13 0.79
N ILE A 76 -3.34 -10.11 0.38
CA ILE A 76 -1.88 -10.05 0.52
C ILE A 76 -1.34 -9.40 -0.76
N PRO A 77 -0.75 -8.20 -0.69
CA PRO A 77 -0.25 -7.56 -1.89
C PRO A 77 1.04 -8.24 -2.34
N HIS A 78 1.20 -8.38 -3.65
CA HIS A 78 2.37 -9.00 -4.26
C HIS A 78 3.04 -8.02 -5.22
N CYS A 79 4.36 -8.10 -5.33
CA CYS A 79 5.13 -7.31 -6.27
C CYS A 79 4.79 -7.72 -7.71
N PRO A 80 4.37 -6.79 -8.60
CA PRO A 80 3.99 -7.12 -9.97
C PRO A 80 5.16 -7.61 -10.83
N LYS A 81 6.41 -7.38 -10.40
CA LYS A 81 7.62 -7.76 -11.14
C LYS A 81 8.20 -9.11 -10.72
N CYS A 82 8.26 -9.39 -9.41
CA CYS A 82 8.87 -10.63 -8.89
C CYS A 82 7.90 -11.57 -8.19
N GLY A 83 6.64 -11.17 -7.99
CA GLY A 83 5.61 -11.99 -7.36
C GLY A 83 5.77 -12.24 -5.87
N ARG A 84 6.77 -11.64 -5.20
CA ARG A 84 6.95 -11.76 -3.75
C ARG A 84 5.93 -10.92 -2.99
N GLU A 85 5.55 -11.38 -1.81
CA GLU A 85 4.68 -10.64 -0.89
C GLU A 85 5.30 -9.30 -0.51
N ILE A 86 4.47 -8.26 -0.46
CA ILE A 86 4.82 -6.94 0.06
C ILE A 86 4.16 -6.83 1.42
N ASN A 87 4.93 -6.59 2.47
CA ASN A 87 4.40 -6.40 3.81
C ASN A 87 4.98 -5.13 4.42
N LYS A 88 4.11 -4.33 5.03
CA LYS A 88 4.50 -3.17 5.83
C LYS A 88 4.73 -3.66 7.26
N GLN A 89 5.92 -3.47 7.78
CA GLN A 89 6.26 -3.86 9.14
C GLN A 89 6.56 -2.63 10.00
N THR A 90 6.14 -2.66 11.25
CA THR A 90 6.57 -1.65 12.25
C THR A 90 7.97 -1.98 12.73
N VAL A 91 8.66 -0.98 13.29
CA VAL A 91 10.01 -1.18 13.88
C VAL A 91 9.97 -2.29 14.94
N ASP A 92 8.95 -2.30 15.79
CA ASP A 92 8.77 -3.34 16.82
C ASP A 92 8.63 -4.74 16.22
N GLN A 93 7.85 -4.90 15.14
CA GLN A 93 7.73 -6.18 14.43
C GLN A 93 9.06 -6.62 13.81
N MET A 94 9.85 -5.68 13.27
CA MET A 94 11.18 -5.99 12.74
C MET A 94 12.12 -6.47 13.85
N VAL A 95 12.08 -5.79 15.02
CA VAL A 95 12.83 -6.19 16.22
C VAL A 95 12.43 -7.61 16.63
N ASP A 96 11.13 -7.90 16.73
CA ASP A 96 10.64 -9.23 17.14
C ASP A 96 11.12 -10.34 16.19
N VAL A 97 11.06 -10.10 14.88
CA VAL A 97 11.56 -11.06 13.87
C VAL A 97 13.06 -11.32 14.04
N ILE A 98 13.86 -10.27 14.26
CA ILE A 98 15.31 -10.39 14.43
C ILE A 98 15.66 -11.06 15.77
N MET A 99 14.90 -10.77 16.84
CA MET A 99 15.07 -11.37 18.16
C MET A 99 14.65 -12.85 18.21
N ALA A 100 13.86 -13.32 17.23
CA ALA A 100 13.52 -14.73 17.07
C ALA A 100 14.68 -15.59 16.49
N LEU A 101 15.75 -14.96 16.00
CA LEU A 101 16.95 -15.67 15.56
C LEU A 101 17.66 -16.36 16.74
N PRO A 102 18.43 -17.42 16.50
CA PRO A 102 19.16 -18.11 17.56
C PRO A 102 20.06 -17.18 18.37
N GLU A 103 20.20 -17.45 19.67
CA GLU A 103 21.06 -16.66 20.54
C GLU A 103 22.51 -16.68 20.02
N ARG A 104 23.20 -15.54 20.13
CA ARG A 104 24.57 -15.29 19.64
C ARG A 104 24.73 -15.28 18.12
N THR A 105 23.63 -15.26 17.36
CA THR A 105 23.67 -15.01 15.92
C THR A 105 24.23 -13.62 15.66
N LYS A 106 25.26 -13.51 14.82
CA LYS A 106 25.85 -12.23 14.43
C LYS A 106 25.10 -11.68 13.23
N ILE A 107 24.69 -10.42 13.31
CA ILE A 107 23.94 -9.74 12.26
C ILE A 107 24.57 -8.40 11.92
N GLN A 108 24.40 -7.95 10.69
CA GLN A 108 24.72 -6.61 10.24
C GLN A 108 23.43 -5.92 9.80
N VAL A 109 23.18 -4.74 10.37
CA VAL A 109 22.05 -3.89 9.96
C VAL A 109 22.54 -2.99 8.84
N LEU A 110 21.94 -3.15 7.66
CA LEU A 110 22.34 -2.51 6.42
C LEU A 110 21.23 -1.56 5.93
N ALA A 111 21.64 -0.38 5.47
CA ALA A 111 20.77 0.59 4.83
C ALA A 111 21.02 0.59 3.31
N PRO A 112 20.12 0.02 2.49
CA PRO A 112 20.28 -0.08 1.03
C PRO A 112 19.98 1.26 0.33
N VAL A 113 20.95 2.17 0.39
CA VAL A 113 20.83 3.56 -0.11
C VAL A 113 20.87 3.68 -1.64
N VAL A 114 21.52 2.73 -2.34
CA VAL A 114 21.51 2.68 -3.81
C VAL A 114 21.22 1.28 -4.30
N ARG A 115 20.30 1.16 -5.27
CA ARG A 115 19.88 -0.12 -5.82
C ARG A 115 19.73 -0.05 -7.33
N GLY A 116 20.62 -0.73 -8.05
CA GLY A 116 20.57 -0.84 -9.51
C GLY A 116 20.65 0.48 -10.26
N ARG A 117 21.23 1.53 -9.66
CA ARG A 117 21.38 2.86 -10.28
C ARG A 117 22.78 3.05 -10.81
N LYS A 118 22.88 3.70 -11.97
CA LYS A 118 24.17 4.07 -12.57
C LYS A 118 24.76 5.31 -11.91
N GLY A 119 26.09 5.37 -11.83
CA GLY A 119 26.80 6.54 -11.32
C GLY A 119 27.92 6.19 -10.35
N GLU A 120 28.80 7.17 -10.11
CA GLU A 120 29.97 6.99 -9.23
C GLU A 120 29.62 7.18 -7.74
N HIS A 121 28.47 7.80 -7.44
CA HIS A 121 27.92 8.01 -6.09
C HIS A 121 28.88 8.67 -5.07
N VAL A 122 29.89 9.42 -5.52
CA VAL A 122 30.89 10.10 -4.66
C VAL A 122 30.25 10.95 -3.56
N LYS A 123 29.23 11.75 -3.90
CA LYS A 123 28.51 12.61 -2.94
C LYS A 123 27.84 11.80 -1.82
N LEU A 124 27.36 10.60 -2.13
CA LEU A 124 26.72 9.72 -1.15
C LEU A 124 27.75 9.19 -0.16
N PHE A 125 28.93 8.77 -0.63
CA PHE A 125 30.01 8.34 0.25
C PHE A 125 30.52 9.48 1.14
N GLU A 126 30.67 10.69 0.60
CA GLU A 126 31.04 11.87 1.39
C GLU A 126 29.99 12.21 2.46
N GLN A 127 28.70 12.12 2.13
CA GLN A 127 27.61 12.34 3.07
C GLN A 127 27.62 11.26 4.17
N ALA A 128 27.74 9.99 3.81
CA ALA A 128 27.83 8.90 4.77
C ALA A 128 29.02 9.07 5.73
N LYS A 129 30.18 9.49 5.21
CA LYS A 129 31.37 9.80 6.00
C LYS A 129 31.14 10.97 6.97
N LYS A 130 30.48 12.04 6.51
CA LYS A 130 30.11 13.19 7.36
C LYS A 130 29.12 12.79 8.47
N SER A 131 28.23 11.84 8.19
CA SER A 131 27.31 11.27 9.16
C SER A 131 27.98 10.29 10.15
N GLY A 132 29.28 10.03 10.01
CA GLY A 132 30.05 9.21 10.93
C GLY A 132 30.04 7.71 10.64
N PHE A 133 29.50 7.29 9.49
CA PHE A 133 29.58 5.89 9.08
C PHE A 133 31.00 5.54 8.64
N VAL A 134 31.42 4.32 8.94
CA VAL A 134 32.79 3.84 8.67
C VAL A 134 32.83 2.88 7.49
N ARG A 135 31.76 2.11 7.25
CA ARG A 135 31.77 1.00 6.30
C ARG A 135 30.57 1.05 5.36
N VAL A 136 30.81 0.54 4.16
CA VAL A 136 29.81 0.41 3.11
C VAL A 136 30.06 -0.89 2.35
N ILE A 137 28.99 -1.52 1.88
CA ILE A 137 29.05 -2.65 0.95
C ILE A 137 28.66 -2.09 -0.41
N ALA A 138 29.57 -2.19 -1.38
CA ALA A 138 29.31 -1.79 -2.76
C ALA A 138 29.48 -3.02 -3.66
N ASP A 139 28.43 -3.35 -4.42
CA ASP A 139 28.36 -4.53 -5.30
C ASP A 139 28.78 -5.85 -4.62
N GLY A 140 28.41 -6.02 -3.35
CA GLY A 140 28.72 -7.20 -2.55
C GLY A 140 30.12 -7.23 -1.94
N SER A 141 30.96 -6.21 -2.20
CA SER A 141 32.28 -6.07 -1.57
C SER A 141 32.26 -5.03 -0.46
N MET A 142 32.85 -5.35 0.69
CA MET A 142 32.93 -4.43 1.83
C MET A 142 34.11 -3.46 1.67
N TYR A 143 33.84 -2.17 1.85
CA TYR A 143 34.81 -1.08 1.80
C TYR A 143 34.74 -0.23 3.06
N GLU A 144 35.85 0.39 3.44
CA GLU A 144 35.85 1.47 4.43
C GLU A 144 35.64 2.81 3.72
N LEU A 145 34.78 3.68 4.27
CA LEU A 145 34.47 5.00 3.72
C LEU A 145 35.67 5.97 3.78
N THR A 146 36.75 5.58 4.46
CA THR A 146 38.04 6.26 4.44
C THR A 146 38.83 6.02 3.15
N ASP A 147 38.59 4.91 2.47
CA ASP A 147 39.29 4.52 1.25
C ASP A 147 38.76 5.27 0.03
N ASP A 148 39.57 5.33 -1.04
CA ASP A 148 39.17 5.90 -2.33
C ASP A 148 38.29 4.91 -3.11
N ILE A 149 36.98 4.93 -2.85
CA ILE A 149 36.00 4.05 -3.50
C ILE A 149 35.67 4.61 -4.90
N LYS A 150 36.18 3.96 -5.95
CA LYS A 150 35.90 4.31 -7.35
C LYS A 150 34.90 3.34 -7.97
N LEU A 151 33.71 3.84 -8.24
CA LEU A 151 32.66 3.13 -8.99
C LEU A 151 32.62 3.61 -10.45
N ASP A 152 32.18 2.74 -11.36
CA ASP A 152 32.09 3.04 -12.79
C ASP A 152 30.78 3.76 -13.10
N LYS A 153 30.86 5.00 -13.58
CA LYS A 153 29.70 5.83 -13.92
C LYS A 153 28.68 5.14 -14.84
N ASN A 154 29.12 4.23 -15.72
CA ASN A 154 28.27 3.61 -16.74
C ASN A 154 27.60 2.30 -16.27
N LYS A 155 28.07 1.72 -15.16
CA LYS A 155 27.54 0.48 -14.60
C LYS A 155 26.50 0.75 -13.53
N LYS A 156 25.58 -0.19 -13.35
CA LYS A 156 24.59 -0.16 -12.27
C LYS A 156 25.25 -0.69 -11.01
N HIS A 157 25.08 0.02 -9.91
CA HIS A 157 25.67 -0.32 -8.62
C HIS A 157 24.58 -0.55 -7.56
N ASN A 158 24.89 -1.42 -6.60
CA ASN A 158 24.15 -1.59 -5.35
C ASN A 158 25.05 -1.14 -4.20
N ILE A 159 24.57 -0.25 -3.34
CA ILE A 159 25.34 0.33 -2.24
C ILE A 159 24.51 0.28 -0.97
N GLU A 160 25.08 -0.34 0.06
CA GLU A 160 24.47 -0.58 1.36
C GLU A 160 25.39 -0.03 2.45
N ILE A 161 24.93 0.93 3.25
CA ILE A 161 25.71 1.46 4.37
C ILE A 161 25.56 0.51 5.56
N VAL A 162 26.68 0.14 6.19
CA VAL A 162 26.65 -0.68 7.40
C VAL A 162 26.36 0.24 8.59
N VAL A 163 25.16 0.10 9.16
CA VAL A 163 24.69 0.96 10.26
C VAL A 163 25.20 0.44 11.60
N ASP A 164 24.96 -0.84 11.89
CA ASP A 164 25.47 -1.47 13.11
C ASP A 164 25.78 -2.95 12.86
N ARG A 165 26.64 -3.51 13.73
CA ARG A 165 26.96 -4.94 13.78
C ARG A 165 26.65 -5.42 15.18
N LEU A 166 25.70 -6.33 15.27
CA LEU A 166 25.10 -6.77 16.52
C LEU A 166 25.22 -8.27 16.64
N SER A 167 25.13 -8.76 17.89
CA SER A 167 24.96 -10.17 18.18
C SER A 167 23.64 -10.30 18.91
N VAL A 168 22.74 -11.13 18.39
CA VAL A 168 21.43 -11.38 18.99
C VAL A 168 21.65 -11.96 20.38
N ARG A 169 21.13 -11.28 21.40
CA ARG A 169 21.20 -11.67 22.81
C ARG A 169 20.10 -10.94 23.55
N ASP A 170 19.70 -11.48 24.69
CA ASP A 170 18.68 -10.81 25.49
C ASP A 170 19.19 -9.45 26.02
N GLY A 171 18.31 -8.45 26.05
CA GLY A 171 18.64 -7.07 26.43
C GLY A 171 19.23 -6.18 25.32
N ILE A 172 19.39 -6.66 24.07
CA ILE A 172 19.90 -5.84 22.95
C ILE A 172 18.81 -5.01 22.24
N GLN A 173 17.53 -5.21 22.58
CA GLN A 173 16.37 -4.69 21.86
C GLN A 173 16.47 -3.17 21.63
N LYS A 174 16.79 -2.39 22.67
CA LYS A 174 16.90 -0.92 22.56
C LYS A 174 17.92 -0.47 21.51
N ARG A 175 19.12 -1.06 21.53
CA ARG A 175 20.17 -0.74 20.55
C ARG A 175 19.79 -1.21 19.15
N LEU A 176 19.12 -2.35 19.04
CA LEU A 176 18.61 -2.86 17.79
C LEU A 176 17.54 -1.91 17.20
N THR A 177 16.58 -1.46 18.00
CA THR A 177 15.58 -0.44 17.62
C THR A 177 16.25 0.82 17.08
N ASP A 178 17.19 1.41 17.82
CA ASP A 178 17.92 2.62 17.40
C ASP A 178 18.65 2.41 16.05
N SER A 179 19.21 1.22 15.85
CA SER A 179 19.91 0.85 14.60
C SER A 179 18.95 0.68 13.43
N ILE A 180 17.79 0.05 13.66
CA ILE A 180 16.74 -0.15 12.66
C ILE A 180 16.18 1.20 12.22
N GLU A 181 15.84 2.08 13.17
CA GLU A 181 15.34 3.42 12.86
C GLU A 181 16.35 4.22 12.04
N THR A 182 17.64 4.13 12.39
CA THR A 182 18.71 4.78 11.64
C THR A 182 18.80 4.23 10.21
N ALA A 183 18.74 2.91 10.03
CA ALA A 183 18.81 2.28 8.71
C ALA A 183 17.61 2.65 7.83
N LEU A 184 16.40 2.56 8.37
CA LEU A 184 15.17 2.93 7.69
C LEU A 184 15.20 4.41 7.28
N LYS A 185 15.68 5.30 8.14
CA LYS A 185 15.78 6.74 7.83
C LYS A 185 16.77 7.02 6.70
N LEU A 186 17.88 6.28 6.63
CA LEU A 186 18.89 6.45 5.58
C LEU A 186 18.43 5.93 4.22
N ALA A 187 17.64 4.86 4.19
CA ALA A 187 17.22 4.18 2.97
C ALA A 187 15.70 4.31 2.70
N GLU A 188 15.10 5.44 3.10
CA GLU A 188 13.70 5.79 2.77
C GLU A 188 12.66 4.71 3.16
N GLY A 189 12.83 4.09 4.33
CA GLY A 189 11.94 3.06 4.88
C GLY A 189 12.31 1.64 4.46
N LEU A 190 13.51 1.41 3.92
CA LEU A 190 14.05 0.08 3.64
C LEU A 190 15.20 -0.28 4.58
N MET A 191 15.32 -1.57 4.89
CA MET A 191 16.42 -2.10 5.67
C MET A 191 16.71 -3.53 5.24
N THR A 192 17.97 -3.92 5.32
CA THR A 192 18.40 -5.30 5.13
C THR A 192 19.19 -5.74 6.36
N VAL A 193 18.95 -6.96 6.83
CA VAL A 193 19.70 -7.59 7.91
C VAL A 193 20.46 -8.75 7.30
N ASP A 194 21.78 -8.60 7.26
CA ASP A 194 22.69 -9.64 6.84
C ASP A 194 23.04 -10.53 8.04
N VAL A 195 22.57 -11.77 8.02
CA VAL A 195 22.85 -12.77 9.05
C VAL A 195 24.13 -13.49 8.66
N ILE A 196 25.17 -13.40 9.50
CA ILE A 196 26.44 -14.08 9.23
C ILE A 196 26.19 -15.58 9.20
N ASP A 197 26.62 -16.23 8.12
CA ASP A 197 26.40 -17.67 7.83
C ASP A 197 24.92 -18.06 7.64
N GLY A 198 24.03 -17.10 7.40
CA GLY A 198 22.60 -17.30 7.22
C GLY A 198 22.04 -16.64 5.95
N GLU A 199 20.71 -16.57 5.87
CA GLU A 199 20.00 -15.85 4.81
C GLU A 199 19.83 -14.37 5.16
N THR A 200 19.85 -13.51 4.14
CA THR A 200 19.57 -12.08 4.30
C THR A 200 18.08 -11.85 4.48
N LEU A 201 17.73 -11.05 5.49
CA LEU A 201 16.35 -10.66 5.77
C LEU A 201 16.13 -9.23 5.29
N ASN A 202 15.12 -9.01 4.45
CA ASN A 202 14.77 -7.68 4.00
C ASN A 202 13.50 -7.19 4.68
N PHE A 203 13.51 -5.91 5.07
CA PHE A 203 12.42 -5.27 5.79
C PHE A 203 12.02 -3.97 5.10
N SER A 204 10.72 -3.63 5.20
CA SER A 204 10.21 -2.34 4.74
C SER A 204 9.19 -1.75 5.71
N GLN A 205 9.36 -0.47 6.02
CA GLN A 205 8.42 0.36 6.77
C GLN A 205 7.30 0.92 5.89
N SER A 206 7.45 0.82 4.57
CA SER A 206 6.46 1.17 3.56
C SER A 206 5.95 -0.10 2.86
N PHE A 207 4.86 -0.01 2.11
CA PHE A 207 4.44 -1.11 1.24
C PHE A 207 5.36 -1.15 0.01
N SER A 208 6.63 -1.52 0.19
CA SER A 208 7.58 -1.60 -0.90
C SER A 208 8.22 -2.96 -1.02
N CYS A 209 8.37 -3.42 -2.26
CA CYS A 209 9.04 -4.66 -2.56
C CYS A 209 10.53 -4.51 -2.25
N PRO A 210 11.06 -5.31 -1.30
CA PRO A 210 12.44 -5.19 -0.86
C PRO A 210 13.45 -5.62 -1.91
N ASP A 211 13.08 -6.20 -3.06
CA ASP A 211 14.03 -6.59 -4.12
C ASP A 211 13.93 -5.70 -5.36
N CYS A 212 12.70 -5.34 -5.75
CA CYS A 212 12.45 -4.57 -6.96
C CYS A 212 12.43 -3.05 -6.72
N GLY A 213 12.32 -2.62 -5.46
CA GLY A 213 12.15 -1.21 -5.10
C GLY A 213 10.80 -0.63 -5.56
N ILE A 214 9.85 -1.49 -5.96
CA ILE A 214 8.50 -1.06 -6.33
C ILE A 214 7.75 -0.80 -5.04
N SER A 215 7.47 0.47 -4.76
CA SER A 215 6.49 0.83 -3.74
C SER A 215 5.10 0.76 -4.33
N ILE A 216 4.18 0.17 -3.59
CA ILE A 216 2.75 0.35 -3.78
C ILE A 216 2.25 1.30 -2.69
N ASP A 217 1.18 2.02 -2.99
CA ASP A 217 0.49 2.83 -2.00
C ASP A 217 -0.22 1.92 -0.99
N GLU A 218 -0.68 2.52 0.11
CA GLU A 218 -1.48 1.79 1.09
C GLU A 218 -2.70 1.14 0.44
N VAL A 219 -2.90 -0.14 0.75
CA VAL A 219 -3.94 -0.95 0.15
C VAL A 219 -5.28 -0.58 0.79
N GLU A 220 -6.04 0.28 0.11
CA GLU A 220 -7.35 0.74 0.55
C GLU A 220 -8.45 0.26 -0.40
N PRO A 221 -9.73 0.22 0.04
CA PRO A 221 -10.85 -0.16 -0.84
C PRO A 221 -10.97 0.73 -2.10
N ARG A 222 -10.49 1.97 -2.06
CA ARG A 222 -10.45 2.86 -3.24
C ARG A 222 -9.41 2.45 -4.27
N SER A 223 -8.32 1.81 -3.86
CA SER A 223 -7.25 1.31 -4.73
C SER A 223 -7.74 0.18 -5.65
N PHE A 224 -8.84 -0.47 -5.30
CA PHE A 224 -9.50 -1.49 -6.13
C PHE A 224 -10.66 -0.92 -6.98
N SER A 225 -10.88 0.39 -6.99
CA SER A 225 -11.93 0.99 -7.83
C SER A 225 -11.36 1.44 -9.16
N PHE A 226 -11.75 0.79 -10.26
CA PHE A 226 -11.43 1.28 -11.61
C PHE A 226 -12.17 2.57 -11.99
N ASN A 227 -13.13 3.01 -11.15
CA ASN A 227 -13.81 4.30 -11.29
C ASN A 227 -13.07 5.43 -10.57
N ASN A 228 -12.03 5.10 -9.79
CA ASN A 228 -11.19 6.05 -9.08
C ASN A 228 -9.79 6.07 -9.72
N PRO A 229 -9.18 7.24 -10.00
CA PRO A 229 -7.81 7.33 -10.51
C PRO A 229 -6.77 6.51 -9.73
N PHE A 230 -6.97 6.27 -8.42
CA PHE A 230 -6.07 5.46 -7.60
C PHE A 230 -6.05 3.97 -7.96
N GLY A 231 -7.13 3.44 -8.56
CA GLY A 231 -7.26 2.02 -8.91
C GLY A 231 -7.54 1.76 -10.39
N ALA A 232 -7.70 2.81 -11.19
CA ALA A 232 -7.90 2.72 -12.62
C ALA A 232 -6.58 2.42 -13.33
N CYS A 233 -6.63 1.53 -14.32
CA CYS A 233 -5.50 1.34 -15.23
C CYS A 233 -5.21 2.69 -15.93
N PRO A 234 -3.94 3.13 -16.00
CA PRO A 234 -3.59 4.39 -16.65
C PRO A 234 -3.80 4.34 -18.18
N ASP A 235 -3.79 3.14 -18.79
CA ASP A 235 -3.98 2.89 -20.22
C ASP A 235 -5.06 1.82 -20.48
#